data_AF-A0A7X9C2K5-F1
#
_entry.id   AF-A0A7X9C2K5-F1
#
_cell.length_a   1.000
_cell.length_b   1.000
_cell.length_c   1.000
_cell.angle_alpha   90.00
_cell.angle_beta   90.00
_cell.angle_gamma   90.00
#
_symmetry.space_group_name_H-M   'P 1'
#
loop_
_entity.id
_entity.type
_entity.pdbx_description
1 polymer ?
#
loop_
_entity_poly.entity_id
_entity_poly.type
_entity_poly.pdbx_seq_one_letter_code
_entity_poly.pdbx_strand_id
1 'polypeptide(L)'
;MKKVLCYVFIISIVMPLIFSMKSYAEPISYCTLTDNYTSSVGIEHVVNQLEANTDATITLTYYRTLPENAENPEHMQFYEELEKRTGIALTFIDVPEDVQLQKLMLMMAAGEAPDLIDFPWKRHSGLLNNLADLGAIIALDELIEKTAPNLNAIFQSNRDVKRQVTSDDGHIYQIPGIDLSDNLVTKGLVIRADLLNKYGLTIPETIDEWEEMLTVFNDNDPSINPLSFDMSIFRGSDSFISAFGIPLDFGVKDGKVLYGPIEDAYKDFLITFNRWYVSGLIDPEFLVLRNSQLTDKVNSGKVGAFISSVDSLENSMDALKTIDSSIELIPVQNPFLNNTDMLNTASGVSMISECGIAISSRNKYPEQSMKWIDYAFSEEGHRLYNDEGSSSFSPELGYQTNESIKNRYLYQEQNKAVQIWSDNNGVYNSSCMPPISLTQEESRELSVVMNDLSVYKDEMFAKYVVGADSLESFAQYVQTAKRLGVEHAIDVMQVALDRYNRRLPVLIVNGKIMDIDTEPVIMDENKMLLPIRFVVEGLGGNVAWDGNKKVVTTIYNDTVITLKLNGSAVMINYETKPLNAEVRAINKRTYVPADFLQDTLNINIEWDENTRAVTVTNKGN
;
A
#
# COMPACT_ATOMS: atom_id res chain seq x y z
N MET A 1 -21.42 -46.68 47.85
CA MET A 1 -20.65 -45.82 48.77
C MET A 1 -19.34 -45.43 48.08
N LYS A 2 -19.08 -44.11 47.98
CA LYS A 2 -17.79 -43.38 47.86
C LYS A 2 -16.79 -43.85 46.78
N LYS A 3 -16.54 -43.04 45.73
CA LYS A 3 -15.49 -41.97 45.61
C LYS A 3 -14.07 -42.57 45.74
N VAL A 4 -13.02 -42.30 44.95
CA VAL A 4 -12.67 -41.28 43.94
C VAL A 4 -11.20 -41.56 43.47
N LEU A 5 -10.79 -41.05 42.29
CA LEU A 5 -9.42 -40.69 41.82
C LEU A 5 -8.38 -41.73 41.29
N CYS A 6 -7.96 -41.48 40.04
CA CYS A 6 -6.60 -41.18 39.53
C CYS A 6 -5.45 -42.21 39.32
N TYR A 7 -4.80 -42.03 38.14
CA TYR A 7 -3.40 -42.24 37.70
C TYR A 7 -2.88 -43.63 37.23
N VAL A 8 -2.59 -43.69 35.90
CA VAL A 8 -1.29 -43.94 35.24
C VAL A 8 -0.64 -45.36 35.20
N PHE A 9 -0.41 -45.79 33.93
CA PHE A 9 0.70 -46.60 33.36
C PHE A 9 0.75 -48.16 33.44
N ILE A 10 0.69 -48.74 32.22
CA ILE A 10 1.67 -49.65 31.58
C ILE A 10 1.63 -51.19 31.81
N ILE A 11 1.37 -51.87 30.67
CA ILE A 11 1.94 -53.11 30.09
C ILE A 11 1.70 -54.47 30.78
N SER A 12 1.11 -55.41 30.01
CA SER A 12 1.68 -56.76 29.75
C SER A 12 0.93 -57.50 28.60
N ILE A 13 1.57 -57.74 27.44
CA ILE A 13 2.05 -59.05 26.87
C ILE A 13 0.86 -59.98 26.44
N VAL A 14 0.69 -60.53 25.21
CA VAL A 14 1.52 -61.45 24.40
C VAL A 14 0.97 -61.53 22.93
N MET A 15 1.89 -61.64 21.97
CA MET A 15 1.79 -61.97 20.51
C MET A 15 1.33 -63.46 20.25
N PRO A 16 1.43 -64.15 19.08
CA PRO A 16 1.82 -63.80 17.68
C PRO A 16 0.97 -64.45 16.54
N LEU A 17 1.25 -64.11 15.26
CA LEU A 17 1.44 -65.02 14.08
C LEU A 17 1.51 -64.20 12.76
N ILE A 18 2.70 -63.95 12.18
CA ILE A 18 3.41 -64.63 11.06
C ILE A 18 3.02 -64.16 9.62
N PHE A 19 4.01 -63.54 8.95
CA PHE A 19 4.41 -63.49 7.52
C PHE A 19 3.37 -63.29 6.37
N SER A 20 3.59 -62.27 5.52
CA SER A 20 4.17 -62.41 4.16
C SER A 20 4.24 -61.05 3.41
N MET A 21 5.05 -61.02 2.35
CA MET A 21 5.71 -59.93 1.65
C MET A 21 4.84 -59.07 0.69
N LYS A 22 5.31 -57.81 0.54
CA LYS A 22 5.41 -56.94 -0.67
C LYS A 22 4.22 -56.72 -1.63
N SER A 23 3.90 -55.42 -1.75
CA SER A 23 3.80 -54.62 -2.99
C SER A 23 2.66 -54.91 -3.96
N TYR A 24 1.72 -53.96 -4.10
CA TYR A 24 1.45 -53.17 -5.31
C TYR A 24 0.16 -52.32 -5.16
N ALA A 25 0.21 -51.09 -5.70
CA ALA A 25 -0.87 -50.25 -6.24
C ALA A 25 -1.86 -49.50 -5.31
N GLU A 26 -1.57 -48.21 -5.08
CA GLU A 26 -2.40 -47.00 -5.28
C GLU A 26 -3.78 -46.78 -4.57
N PRO A 27 -4.24 -45.50 -4.46
CA PRO A 27 -4.65 -44.90 -3.18
C PRO A 27 -6.17 -44.94 -2.91
N ILE A 28 -6.50 -44.97 -1.62
CA ILE A 28 -7.85 -44.74 -1.10
C ILE A 28 -7.88 -43.33 -0.50
N SER A 29 -8.87 -42.55 -0.93
CA SER A 29 -9.19 -41.19 -0.52
C SER A 29 -9.12 -40.96 0.99
N TYR A 30 -8.46 -39.87 1.37
CA TYR A 30 -8.78 -39.13 2.60
C TYR A 30 -9.38 -37.78 2.19
N CYS A 31 -10.59 -37.52 2.69
CA CYS A 31 -11.25 -36.23 2.64
C CYS A 31 -10.36 -35.17 3.28
N THR A 32 -10.00 -34.15 2.51
CA THR A 32 -9.51 -32.87 3.04
C THR A 32 -10.69 -31.91 3.18
N LEU A 33 -10.94 -31.51 4.41
CA LEU A 33 -11.64 -30.26 4.71
C LEU A 33 -10.73 -29.12 4.27
N THR A 34 -11.05 -28.49 3.14
CA THR A 34 -10.57 -27.16 2.78
C THR A 34 -11.80 -26.34 2.45
N ASP A 35 -12.25 -25.54 3.41
CA ASP A 35 -13.14 -24.42 3.16
C ASP A 35 -12.44 -23.14 3.62
N ASN A 36 -12.34 -22.23 2.65
CA ASN A 36 -12.39 -20.76 2.78
C ASN A 36 -11.12 -20.02 3.23
N TYR A 37 -10.21 -19.81 2.29
CA TYR A 37 -9.62 -18.49 2.04
C TYR A 37 -9.72 -18.18 0.54
N THR A 38 -10.91 -17.75 0.11
CA THR A 38 -11.08 -16.99 -1.13
C THR A 38 -11.40 -15.56 -0.72
N SER A 39 -10.41 -14.67 -0.78
CA SER A 39 -10.63 -13.22 -0.78
C SER A 39 -11.15 -12.80 -2.16
N SER A 40 -12.38 -13.18 -2.47
CA SER A 40 -13.14 -12.53 -3.53
C SER A 40 -13.84 -11.31 -2.91
N VAL A 41 -13.30 -10.11 -3.14
CA VAL A 41 -14.05 -8.87 -2.92
C VAL A 41 -15.14 -8.86 -3.99
N GLY A 42 -16.31 -9.42 -3.66
CA GLY A 42 -17.50 -9.34 -4.50
C GLY A 42 -18.04 -7.91 -4.47
N ILE A 43 -17.65 -7.10 -5.45
CA ILE A 43 -18.28 -5.81 -5.70
C ILE A 43 -19.57 -6.10 -6.48
N GLU A 44 -20.74 -5.86 -5.88
CA GLU A 44 -22.00 -5.84 -6.63
C GLU A 44 -22.09 -4.52 -7.40
N HIS A 45 -21.92 -4.58 -8.72
CA HIS A 45 -21.86 -3.41 -9.60
C HIS A 45 -23.26 -3.00 -10.10
N VAL A 46 -23.53 -1.69 -10.08
CA VAL A 46 -24.72 -1.10 -10.68
C VAL A 46 -24.37 -0.63 -12.09
N VAL A 47 -24.90 -1.32 -13.10
CA VAL A 47 -24.79 -0.92 -14.51
C VAL A 47 -25.75 0.25 -14.77
N ASN A 48 -25.24 1.48 -14.78
CA ASN A 48 -25.97 2.62 -15.34
C ASN A 48 -25.43 2.90 -16.74
N GLN A 49 -26.18 2.48 -17.76
CA GLN A 49 -25.94 2.90 -19.14
C GLN A 49 -26.15 4.42 -19.22
N LEU A 50 -25.11 5.16 -19.60
CA LEU A 50 -25.19 6.58 -19.87
C LEU A 50 -26.07 6.77 -21.13
N GLU A 51 -27.26 7.33 -20.96
CA GLU A 51 -28.10 7.71 -22.10
C GLU A 51 -27.41 8.85 -22.87
N ALA A 52 -27.01 8.56 -24.11
CA ALA A 52 -26.42 9.54 -25.02
C ALA A 52 -27.44 10.63 -25.35
N ASN A 53 -27.21 11.84 -24.83
CA ASN A 53 -28.00 13.02 -25.18
C ASN A 53 -27.33 13.74 -26.36
N THR A 54 -28.04 13.83 -27.48
CA THR A 54 -27.64 14.53 -28.69
C THR A 54 -27.85 16.05 -28.55
N ASP A 55 -26.77 16.81 -28.40
CA ASP A 55 -26.51 18.06 -29.16
C ASP A 55 -25.20 18.72 -28.65
N ALA A 56 -24.19 18.77 -29.55
CA ALA A 56 -22.80 19.21 -29.37
C ALA A 56 -21.85 18.27 -28.58
N THR A 57 -20.88 17.68 -29.31
CA THR A 57 -19.72 16.97 -28.72
C THR A 57 -18.97 17.90 -27.78
N ILE A 58 -18.85 17.52 -26.51
CA ILE A 58 -18.03 18.26 -25.54
C ILE A 58 -16.56 18.04 -25.91
N THR A 59 -15.79 19.11 -26.02
CA THR A 59 -14.33 19.04 -26.24
C THR A 59 -13.60 19.60 -25.03
N LEU A 60 -12.68 18.82 -24.47
CA LEU A 60 -11.85 19.20 -23.33
C LEU A 60 -10.38 19.32 -23.77
N THR A 61 -9.70 20.37 -23.29
CA THR A 61 -8.25 20.46 -23.40
C THR A 61 -7.58 19.60 -22.34
N TYR A 62 -6.68 18.71 -22.77
CA TYR A 62 -6.04 17.73 -21.89
C TYR A 62 -4.52 17.89 -21.89
N TYR A 63 -4.01 18.41 -20.79
CA TYR A 63 -2.57 18.55 -20.57
C TYR A 63 -2.00 17.26 -20.01
N ARG A 64 -0.93 16.75 -20.62
CA ARG A 64 -0.24 15.54 -20.17
C ARG A 64 1.23 15.53 -20.61
N THR A 65 2.01 14.64 -19.99
CA THR A 65 3.35 14.29 -20.49
C THR A 65 3.24 13.67 -21.87
N LEU A 66 4.13 14.07 -22.79
CA LEU A 66 4.23 13.49 -24.14
C LEU A 66 4.52 11.98 -24.03
N PRO A 67 3.64 11.11 -24.53
CA PRO A 67 3.87 9.66 -24.47
C PRO A 67 5.10 9.26 -25.29
N GLU A 68 5.92 8.33 -24.79
CA GLU A 68 7.12 7.84 -25.49
C GLU A 68 6.80 7.28 -26.88
N ASN A 69 5.61 6.69 -27.04
CA ASN A 69 5.10 6.12 -28.28
C ASN A 69 3.94 6.94 -28.88
N ALA A 70 3.96 8.27 -28.75
CA ALA A 70 2.89 9.14 -29.25
C ALA A 70 2.57 8.96 -30.75
N GLU A 71 3.54 8.48 -31.54
CA GLU A 71 3.37 8.19 -32.97
C GLU A 71 2.67 6.84 -33.26
N ASN A 72 2.51 5.97 -32.25
CA ASN A 72 1.85 4.68 -32.44
C ASN A 72 0.34 4.90 -32.76
N PRO A 73 -0.15 4.41 -33.92
CA PRO A 73 -1.57 4.54 -34.28
C PRO A 73 -2.54 3.96 -33.25
N GLU A 74 -2.14 2.93 -32.49
CA GLU A 74 -2.95 2.32 -31.43
C GLU A 74 -3.31 3.30 -30.32
N HIS A 75 -2.41 4.24 -30.04
CA HIS A 75 -2.64 5.28 -29.04
C HIS A 75 -3.79 6.20 -29.44
N MET A 76 -3.86 6.62 -30.70
CA MET A 76 -4.98 7.45 -31.18
C MET A 76 -6.28 6.65 -31.27
N GLN A 77 -6.21 5.37 -31.68
CA GLN A 77 -7.37 4.47 -31.73
C GLN A 77 -8.02 4.29 -30.35
N PHE A 78 -7.22 4.17 -29.29
CA PHE A 78 -7.70 4.13 -27.92
C PHE A 78 -8.56 5.37 -27.57
N TYR A 79 -8.06 6.57 -27.86
CA TYR A 79 -8.80 7.81 -27.57
C TYR A 79 -10.02 8.02 -28.48
N GLU A 80 -9.97 7.57 -29.74
CA GLU A 80 -11.15 7.56 -30.62
C GLU A 80 -12.25 6.65 -30.08
N GLU A 81 -11.89 5.49 -29.53
CA GLU A 81 -12.84 4.58 -28.91
C GLU A 81 -13.39 5.15 -27.60
N LEU A 82 -12.52 5.76 -26.79
CA LEU A 82 -12.94 6.45 -25.57
C LEU A 82 -13.89 7.61 -25.87
N GLU A 83 -13.66 8.37 -26.94
CA GLU A 83 -14.58 9.42 -27.41
C GLU A 83 -15.94 8.83 -27.80
N LYS A 84 -15.99 7.70 -28.53
CA LYS A 84 -17.27 7.06 -28.89
C LYS A 84 -18.06 6.60 -27.66
N ARG A 85 -17.38 6.05 -26.66
CA ARG A 85 -18.02 5.49 -25.46
C ARG A 85 -18.46 6.57 -24.47
N THR A 86 -17.73 7.68 -24.38
CA THR A 86 -17.98 8.76 -23.40
C THR A 86 -18.67 9.99 -23.99
N GLY A 87 -18.62 10.17 -25.31
CA GLY A 87 -19.09 11.37 -26.00
C GLY A 87 -18.21 12.61 -25.80
N ILE A 88 -16.99 12.45 -25.28
CA ILE A 88 -16.06 13.54 -25.01
C ILE A 88 -14.85 13.45 -25.93
N ALA A 89 -14.63 14.51 -26.72
CA ALA A 89 -13.44 14.69 -27.53
C ALA A 89 -12.33 15.38 -26.72
N LEU A 90 -11.07 15.02 -26.99
CA LEU A 90 -9.91 15.61 -26.32
C LEU A 90 -9.04 16.41 -27.30
N THR A 91 -8.58 17.58 -26.86
CA THR A 91 -7.51 18.33 -27.51
C THR A 91 -6.26 18.24 -26.64
N PHE A 92 -5.29 17.44 -27.06
CA PHE A 92 -4.08 17.21 -26.28
C PHE A 92 -3.13 18.40 -26.27
N ILE A 93 -2.54 18.66 -25.10
CA ILE A 93 -1.39 19.54 -24.90
C ILE A 93 -0.26 18.65 -24.41
N ASP A 94 0.40 17.99 -25.36
CA ASP A 94 1.52 17.11 -25.05
C ASP A 94 2.78 17.94 -24.74
N VAL A 95 3.47 17.56 -23.65
CA VAL A 95 4.65 18.27 -23.17
C VAL A 95 5.75 17.30 -22.78
N PRO A 96 7.00 17.49 -23.26
CA PRO A 96 8.13 16.73 -22.76
C PRO A 96 8.29 16.88 -21.25
N GLU A 97 8.67 15.79 -20.58
CA GLU A 97 8.72 15.69 -19.12
C GLU A 97 9.62 16.77 -18.47
N ASP A 98 10.74 17.10 -19.10
CA ASP A 98 11.74 18.05 -18.60
C ASP A 98 11.24 19.51 -18.54
N VAL A 99 10.22 19.86 -19.35
CA VAL A 99 9.66 21.22 -19.43
C VAL A 99 8.20 21.31 -18.98
N GLN A 100 7.59 20.20 -18.56
CA GLN A 100 6.17 20.16 -18.23
C GLN A 100 5.80 21.14 -17.10
N LEU A 101 6.52 21.14 -15.97
CA LEU A 101 6.23 22.06 -14.87
C LEU A 101 6.27 23.53 -15.32
N GLN A 102 7.31 23.92 -16.07
CA GLN A 102 7.47 25.30 -16.54
C GLN A 102 6.32 25.71 -17.48
N LYS A 103 5.95 24.83 -18.43
CA LYS A 103 4.87 25.10 -19.38
C LYS A 103 3.52 25.18 -18.66
N LEU A 104 3.24 24.28 -17.73
CA LEU A 104 2.01 24.33 -16.93
C LEU A 104 1.93 25.66 -16.18
N MET A 105 2.97 26.06 -15.43
CA MET A 105 2.97 27.32 -14.69
C MET A 105 2.80 28.55 -15.60
N LEU A 106 3.40 28.55 -16.80
CA LEU A 106 3.23 29.63 -17.77
C LEU A 106 1.79 29.74 -18.27
N MET A 107 1.16 28.61 -18.60
CA MET A 107 -0.25 28.57 -19.03
C MET A 107 -1.19 29.04 -17.93
N MET A 108 -0.95 28.60 -16.69
CA MET A 108 -1.72 29.04 -15.52
C MET A 108 -1.61 30.56 -15.32
N ALA A 109 -0.39 31.11 -15.37
CA ALA A 109 -0.15 32.54 -15.23
C ALA A 109 -0.73 33.38 -16.37
N ALA A 110 -0.77 32.83 -17.60
CA ALA A 110 -1.37 33.48 -18.76
C ALA A 110 -2.90 33.48 -18.72
N GLY A 111 -3.52 32.75 -17.79
CA GLY A 111 -4.96 32.51 -17.81
C GLY A 111 -5.37 31.67 -19.03
N GLU A 112 -4.59 30.64 -19.34
CA GLU A 112 -4.84 29.67 -20.39
C GLU A 112 -4.83 28.24 -19.82
N ALA A 113 -5.26 28.09 -18.56
CA ALA A 113 -5.31 26.81 -17.88
C ALA A 113 -6.09 25.75 -18.71
N PRO A 114 -5.52 24.55 -18.92
CA PRO A 114 -6.22 23.41 -19.54
C PRO A 114 -7.47 23.01 -18.74
N ASP A 115 -8.41 22.29 -19.35
CA ASP A 115 -9.60 21.77 -18.68
C ASP A 115 -9.26 20.62 -17.74
N LEU A 116 -8.40 19.71 -18.22
CA LEU A 116 -7.87 18.55 -17.51
C LEU A 116 -6.33 18.64 -17.45
N ILE A 117 -5.77 18.44 -16.26
CA ILE A 117 -4.33 18.52 -16.02
C ILE A 117 -3.85 17.18 -15.46
N ASP A 118 -3.29 16.33 -16.32
CA ASP A 118 -2.53 15.16 -15.90
C ASP A 118 -1.06 15.54 -15.67
N PHE A 119 -0.60 15.28 -14.46
CA PHE A 119 0.70 15.74 -14.02
C PHE A 119 1.24 14.84 -12.90
N PRO A 120 2.57 14.63 -12.78
CA PRO A 120 3.17 13.85 -11.72
C PRO A 120 3.19 14.62 -10.39
N TRP A 121 2.02 14.86 -9.80
CA TRP A 121 1.83 15.67 -8.59
C TRP A 121 2.75 15.23 -7.45
N LYS A 122 3.00 13.93 -7.30
CA LYS A 122 3.87 13.40 -6.24
C LYS A 122 5.34 13.80 -6.37
N ARG A 123 5.83 14.04 -7.59
CA ARG A 123 7.21 14.52 -7.84
C ARG A 123 7.39 16.00 -7.49
N HIS A 124 6.28 16.69 -7.21
CA HIS A 124 6.25 18.14 -6.96
C HIS A 124 5.52 18.43 -5.64
N SER A 125 6.15 18.06 -4.52
CA SER A 125 5.60 18.19 -3.16
C SER A 125 4.98 19.58 -2.91
N GLY A 126 3.74 19.59 -2.44
CA GLY A 126 2.96 20.80 -2.13
C GLY A 126 2.36 21.55 -3.33
N LEU A 127 2.75 21.24 -4.58
CA LEU A 127 2.27 21.99 -5.74
C LEU A 127 0.76 21.88 -5.95
N LEU A 128 0.20 20.68 -5.80
CA LEU A 128 -1.24 20.44 -6.00
C LEU A 128 -2.08 21.32 -5.05
N ASN A 129 -1.78 21.28 -3.75
CA ASN A 129 -2.46 22.09 -2.74
C ASN A 129 -2.26 23.59 -3.00
N ASN A 130 -1.05 24.01 -3.34
CA ASN A 130 -0.78 25.42 -3.68
C ASN A 130 -1.64 25.90 -4.86
N LEU A 131 -1.89 25.06 -5.87
CA LEU A 131 -2.77 25.41 -6.98
C LEU A 131 -4.25 25.47 -6.57
N ALA A 132 -4.67 24.61 -5.64
CA ALA A 132 -6.00 24.67 -5.05
C ALA A 132 -6.21 25.95 -4.23
N ASP A 133 -5.24 26.32 -3.39
CA ASP A 133 -5.26 27.55 -2.57
C ASP A 133 -5.35 28.82 -3.43
N LEU A 134 -4.70 28.79 -4.60
CA LEU A 134 -4.76 29.87 -5.59
C LEU A 134 -6.08 29.87 -6.40
N GLY A 135 -6.98 28.91 -6.17
CA GLY A 135 -8.24 28.75 -6.89
C GLY A 135 -8.06 28.34 -8.36
N ALA A 136 -6.91 27.74 -8.70
CA ALA A 136 -6.56 27.40 -10.07
C ALA A 136 -7.09 26.01 -10.49
N ILE A 137 -7.30 25.13 -9.50
CA ILE A 137 -7.99 23.84 -9.64
C ILE A 137 -9.12 23.75 -8.61
N ILE A 138 -10.07 22.84 -8.81
CA ILE A 138 -11.23 22.67 -7.93
C ILE A 138 -11.10 21.44 -7.04
N ALA A 139 -11.69 21.50 -5.85
CA ALA A 139 -11.97 20.31 -5.05
C ALA A 139 -12.95 19.39 -5.81
N LEU A 140 -12.72 18.08 -5.72
CA LEU A 140 -13.44 17.06 -6.48
C LEU A 140 -14.48 16.31 -5.62
N ASP A 141 -14.53 16.56 -4.31
CA ASP A 141 -15.34 15.77 -3.35
C ASP A 141 -16.82 15.67 -3.76
N GLU A 142 -17.46 16.82 -4.02
CA GLU A 142 -18.86 16.88 -4.46
C GLU A 142 -19.09 16.24 -5.84
N LEU A 143 -18.14 16.42 -6.77
CA LEU A 143 -18.23 15.83 -8.10
C LEU A 143 -18.12 14.30 -8.01
N ILE A 144 -17.20 13.80 -7.19
CA ILE A 144 -17.03 12.37 -6.96
C ILE A 144 -18.31 11.78 -6.37
N GLU A 145 -18.87 12.37 -5.31
CA GLU A 145 -20.12 11.90 -4.68
C GLU A 145 -21.29 11.89 -5.69
N LYS A 146 -21.41 12.94 -6.50
CA LYS A 146 -22.55 13.12 -7.40
C LYS A 146 -22.46 12.31 -8.70
N THR A 147 -21.26 12.15 -9.26
CA THR A 147 -21.09 11.68 -10.65
C THR A 147 -20.09 10.55 -10.85
N ALA A 148 -19.36 10.11 -9.82
CA ALA A 148 -18.34 9.06 -9.93
C ALA A 148 -18.67 7.78 -9.12
N PRO A 149 -19.71 7.01 -9.51
CA PRO A 149 -20.14 5.83 -8.77
C PRO A 149 -19.06 4.73 -8.69
N ASN A 150 -18.21 4.58 -9.70
CA ASN A 150 -17.19 3.53 -9.72
C ASN A 150 -16.04 3.87 -8.76
N LEU A 151 -15.55 5.11 -8.81
CA LEU A 151 -14.52 5.59 -7.89
C LEU A 151 -15.02 5.59 -6.44
N ASN A 152 -16.28 5.99 -6.21
CA ASN A 152 -16.90 5.88 -4.88
C ASN A 152 -16.90 4.44 -4.35
N ALA A 153 -17.18 3.46 -5.20
CA ALA A 153 -17.15 2.05 -4.80
C ALA A 153 -15.73 1.63 -4.35
N ILE A 154 -14.68 2.09 -5.06
CA ILE A 154 -13.29 1.86 -4.67
C ILE A 154 -13.00 2.51 -3.31
N PHE A 155 -13.31 3.78 -3.12
CA PHE A 155 -13.08 4.48 -1.85
C PHE A 155 -13.87 3.87 -0.67
N GLN A 156 -15.05 3.30 -0.93
CA GLN A 156 -15.85 2.61 0.09
C GLN A 156 -15.25 1.26 0.48
N SER A 157 -14.66 0.54 -0.48
CA SER A 157 -14.04 -0.77 -0.26
C SER A 157 -12.61 -0.68 0.25
N ASN A 158 -11.91 0.43 -0.02
CA ASN A 158 -10.52 0.64 0.35
C ASN A 158 -10.28 2.05 0.91
N ARG A 159 -10.24 2.14 2.24
CA ARG A 159 -10.04 3.40 2.98
C ARG A 159 -8.64 3.97 2.78
N ASP A 160 -7.62 3.12 2.63
CA ASP A 160 -6.24 3.59 2.49
C ASP A 160 -6.01 4.23 1.11
N VAL A 161 -6.65 3.72 0.05
CA VAL A 161 -6.71 4.41 -1.24
C VAL A 161 -7.31 5.80 -1.08
N LYS A 162 -8.49 5.91 -0.45
CA LYS A 162 -9.13 7.21 -0.20
C LYS A 162 -8.19 8.14 0.59
N ARG A 163 -7.56 7.65 1.67
CA ARG A 163 -6.60 8.42 2.48
C ARG A 163 -5.42 8.94 1.66
N GLN A 164 -4.90 8.14 0.73
CA GLN A 164 -3.76 8.52 -0.10
C GLN A 164 -4.13 9.56 -1.15
N VAL A 165 -5.35 9.49 -1.70
CA VAL A 165 -5.87 10.48 -2.67
C VAL A 165 -6.26 11.79 -1.99
N THR A 166 -6.74 11.74 -0.74
CA THR A 166 -7.12 12.92 0.03
C THR A 166 -5.89 13.76 0.42
N SER A 167 -5.97 15.06 0.17
CA SER A 167 -4.98 16.05 0.55
C SER A 167 -5.05 16.35 2.05
N ASP A 168 -4.07 17.11 2.55
CA ASP A 168 -3.93 17.35 3.98
C ASP A 168 -5.03 18.23 4.60
N ASP A 169 -5.64 19.12 3.79
CA ASP A 169 -6.83 19.89 4.15
C ASP A 169 -8.12 19.06 4.09
N GLY A 170 -8.02 17.84 3.57
CA GLY A 170 -9.11 16.89 3.54
C GLY A 170 -9.92 16.83 2.26
N HIS A 171 -9.53 17.59 1.25
CA HIS A 171 -10.13 17.59 -0.07
C HIS A 171 -9.38 16.68 -1.05
N ILE A 172 -10.08 16.20 -2.06
CA ILE A 172 -9.48 15.52 -3.21
C ILE A 172 -9.32 16.52 -4.35
N TYR A 173 -8.09 16.75 -4.82
CA TYR A 173 -7.80 17.69 -5.91
C TYR A 173 -7.36 17.04 -7.22
N GLN A 174 -7.08 15.74 -7.19
CA GLN A 174 -6.67 14.98 -8.37
C GLN A 174 -7.15 13.53 -8.26
N ILE A 175 -7.40 12.90 -9.41
CA ILE A 175 -7.71 11.47 -9.50
C ILE A 175 -6.50 10.74 -10.11
N PRO A 176 -5.76 9.97 -9.32
CA PRO A 176 -4.64 9.17 -9.81
C PRO A 176 -5.10 7.83 -10.36
N GLY A 177 -4.17 7.12 -11.00
CA GLY A 177 -4.29 5.66 -11.15
C GLY A 177 -4.28 4.99 -9.78
N ILE A 178 -5.00 3.87 -9.64
CA ILE A 178 -5.14 3.15 -8.37
C ILE A 178 -4.59 1.73 -8.50
N ASP A 179 -3.70 1.35 -7.61
CA ASP A 179 -3.24 -0.03 -7.49
C ASP A 179 -3.99 -0.73 -6.35
N LEU A 180 -4.92 -1.63 -6.71
CA LEU A 180 -5.64 -2.51 -5.78
C LEU A 180 -5.02 -3.90 -5.73
N SER A 181 -3.83 -4.10 -6.30
CA SER A 181 -3.04 -5.28 -5.96
C SER A 181 -2.65 -5.21 -4.49
N ASP A 182 -2.54 -6.37 -3.83
CA ASP A 182 -2.31 -6.48 -2.38
C ASP A 182 -0.86 -6.11 -1.99
N ASN A 183 -0.33 -4.98 -2.48
CA ASN A 183 1.06 -4.55 -2.34
C ASN A 183 2.05 -5.67 -2.70
N LEU A 184 1.88 -6.23 -3.89
CA LEU A 184 2.70 -7.33 -4.36
C LEU A 184 4.18 -6.95 -4.40
N VAL A 185 5.02 -7.76 -3.78
CA VAL A 185 6.47 -7.58 -3.77
C VAL A 185 7.08 -8.28 -4.96
N THR A 186 7.72 -7.48 -5.81
CA THR A 186 8.29 -7.92 -7.09
C THR A 186 9.80 -8.10 -7.05
N LYS A 187 10.42 -7.93 -5.88
CA LYS A 187 11.87 -8.08 -5.67
C LYS A 187 12.12 -8.86 -4.39
N GLY A 188 13.07 -9.78 -4.43
CA GLY A 188 13.44 -10.53 -3.23
C GLY A 188 14.59 -11.49 -3.44
N LEU A 189 14.82 -12.31 -2.42
CA LEU A 189 15.92 -13.27 -2.37
C LEU A 189 15.64 -14.48 -3.26
N VAL A 190 16.71 -14.95 -3.91
CA VAL A 190 16.73 -16.12 -4.78
C VAL A 190 17.94 -16.98 -4.43
N ILE A 191 17.75 -18.30 -4.40
CA ILE A 191 18.80 -19.30 -4.12
C ILE A 191 18.86 -20.33 -5.25
N ARG A 192 20.06 -20.83 -5.54
CA ARG A 192 20.30 -22.04 -6.34
C ARG A 192 19.85 -23.30 -5.58
N ALA A 193 18.66 -23.82 -5.89
CA ALA A 193 18.10 -25.02 -5.27
C ALA A 193 18.91 -26.29 -5.56
N ASP A 194 19.54 -26.36 -6.74
CA ASP A 194 20.43 -27.47 -7.09
C ASP A 194 21.66 -27.53 -6.17
N LEU A 195 22.17 -26.40 -5.68
CA LEU A 195 23.25 -26.36 -4.70
C LEU A 195 22.76 -26.79 -3.31
N LEU A 196 21.55 -26.39 -2.90
CA LEU A 196 20.93 -26.88 -1.67
C LEU A 196 20.81 -28.40 -1.68
N ASN A 197 20.25 -28.96 -2.75
CA ASN A 197 20.06 -30.39 -2.94
C ASN A 197 21.41 -31.14 -2.98
N LYS A 198 22.41 -30.58 -3.68
CA LYS A 198 23.76 -31.17 -3.78
C LYS A 198 24.44 -31.31 -2.43
N TYR A 199 24.27 -30.32 -1.55
CA TYR A 199 24.92 -30.29 -0.23
C TYR A 199 24.01 -30.74 0.93
N GLY A 200 22.78 -31.17 0.63
CA GLY A 200 21.84 -31.68 1.64
C GLY A 200 21.31 -30.61 2.58
N LEU A 201 21.22 -29.36 2.10
CA LEU A 201 20.74 -28.21 2.85
C LEU A 201 19.22 -28.04 2.64
N THR A 202 18.55 -27.53 3.67
CA THR A 202 17.17 -27.03 3.57
C THR A 202 17.17 -25.57 3.13
N ILE A 203 16.00 -25.06 2.75
CA ILE A 203 15.81 -23.62 2.51
C ILE A 203 16.04 -22.89 3.85
N PRO A 204 16.95 -21.90 3.93
CA PRO A 204 17.23 -21.20 5.18
C PRO A 204 16.12 -20.20 5.53
N GLU A 205 15.67 -20.20 6.78
CA GLU A 205 14.63 -19.31 7.31
C GLU A 205 15.22 -18.25 8.26
N THR A 206 16.38 -18.50 8.85
CA THR A 206 17.02 -17.59 9.82
C THR A 206 18.37 -17.05 9.34
N ILE A 207 18.81 -15.91 9.89
CA ILE A 207 20.14 -15.34 9.60
C ILE A 207 21.26 -16.36 9.82
N ASP A 208 21.16 -17.18 10.88
CA ASP A 208 22.15 -18.21 11.20
C ASP A 208 22.15 -19.35 10.15
N GLU A 209 20.98 -19.81 9.71
CA GLU A 209 20.87 -20.82 8.64
C GLU A 209 21.33 -20.27 7.28
N TRP A 210 21.09 -18.99 7.00
CA TRP A 210 21.64 -18.32 5.83
C TRP A 210 23.17 -18.29 5.88
N GLU A 211 23.76 -17.96 7.03
CA GLU A 211 25.22 -17.99 7.20
C GLU A 211 25.79 -19.40 7.01
N GLU A 212 25.14 -20.42 7.57
CA GLU A 212 25.53 -21.82 7.38
C GLU A 212 25.49 -22.21 5.89
N MET A 213 24.38 -21.92 5.20
CA MET A 213 24.24 -22.21 3.77
C MET A 213 25.33 -21.50 2.94
N LEU A 214 25.53 -20.20 3.16
CA LEU A 214 26.54 -19.44 2.42
C LEU A 214 27.95 -19.96 2.66
N THR A 215 28.24 -20.37 3.90
CA THR A 215 29.52 -20.99 4.27
C THR A 215 29.72 -22.31 3.52
N VAL A 216 28.69 -23.17 3.47
CA VAL A 216 28.76 -24.44 2.74
C VAL A 216 28.96 -24.21 1.24
N PHE A 217 28.29 -23.22 0.65
CA PHE A 217 28.51 -22.83 -0.75
C PHE A 217 29.96 -22.39 -0.98
N ASN A 218 30.48 -21.51 -0.13
CA ASN A 218 31.85 -21.01 -0.21
C ASN A 218 32.91 -22.12 -0.11
N ASP A 219 32.78 -23.00 0.89
CA ASP A 219 33.77 -24.03 1.20
C ASP A 219 33.81 -25.14 0.14
N ASN A 220 32.69 -25.42 -0.52
CA ASN A 220 32.57 -26.51 -1.49
C ASN A 220 32.64 -26.05 -2.96
N ASP A 221 32.42 -24.77 -3.25
CA ASP A 221 32.52 -24.22 -4.60
C ASP A 221 33.13 -22.80 -4.59
N PRO A 222 34.47 -22.66 -4.56
CA PRO A 222 35.13 -21.35 -4.55
C PRO A 222 35.03 -20.60 -5.89
N SER A 223 34.38 -21.19 -6.91
CA SER A 223 34.21 -20.55 -8.23
C SER A 223 32.95 -19.69 -8.32
N ILE A 224 32.06 -19.80 -7.32
CA ILE A 224 30.86 -18.98 -7.19
C ILE A 224 31.02 -17.95 -6.08
N ASN A 225 30.32 -16.83 -6.22
CA ASN A 225 30.07 -15.91 -5.11
C ASN A 225 28.86 -16.45 -4.32
N PRO A 226 28.99 -16.77 -3.01
CA PRO A 226 27.88 -17.34 -2.25
C PRO A 226 26.66 -16.42 -2.20
N LEU A 227 26.85 -15.14 -1.87
CA LEU A 227 25.84 -14.08 -1.92
C LEU A 227 26.32 -12.92 -2.81
N SER A 228 25.51 -12.49 -3.77
CA SER A 228 25.79 -11.30 -4.59
C SER A 228 24.54 -10.44 -4.78
N PHE A 229 24.71 -9.12 -4.77
CA PHE A 229 23.61 -8.16 -4.97
C PHE A 229 24.16 -6.83 -5.48
N ASP A 230 23.29 -6.02 -6.10
CA ASP A 230 23.60 -4.64 -6.43
C ASP A 230 23.02 -3.72 -5.34
N MET A 231 23.71 -2.61 -5.04
CA MET A 231 23.29 -1.72 -3.95
C MET A 231 21.94 -1.04 -4.21
N SER A 232 21.54 -0.91 -5.48
CA SER A 232 20.24 -0.32 -5.84
C SER A 232 19.08 -1.24 -5.43
N ILE A 233 19.11 -2.53 -5.81
CA ILE A 233 18.06 -3.47 -5.44
C ILE A 233 18.10 -3.80 -3.94
N PHE A 234 19.28 -3.86 -3.36
CA PHE A 234 19.46 -4.12 -1.93
C PHE A 234 18.73 -3.07 -1.09
N ARG A 235 18.97 -1.78 -1.35
CA ARG A 235 18.32 -0.67 -0.66
C ARG A 235 16.80 -0.66 -0.81
N GLY A 236 16.28 -1.10 -1.95
CA GLY A 236 14.85 -1.11 -2.25
C GLY A 236 14.11 -2.39 -1.84
N SER A 237 14.77 -3.37 -1.23
CA SER A 237 14.17 -4.67 -0.88
C SER A 237 14.09 -4.95 0.62
N ASP A 238 14.76 -4.13 1.44
CA ASP A 238 14.95 -4.37 2.89
C ASP A 238 15.41 -5.81 3.21
N SER A 239 16.13 -6.42 2.27
CA SER A 239 16.58 -7.80 2.41
C SER A 239 17.59 -7.91 3.55
N PHE A 240 17.45 -8.93 4.38
CA PHE A 240 18.21 -9.19 5.61
C PHE A 240 18.06 -8.16 6.74
N ILE A 241 18.00 -6.85 6.46
CA ILE A 241 17.90 -5.83 7.52
C ILE A 241 16.57 -5.88 8.28
N SER A 242 15.50 -6.27 7.59
CA SER A 242 14.17 -6.49 8.18
C SER A 242 14.18 -7.52 9.31
N ALA A 243 15.08 -8.52 9.25
CA ALA A 243 15.29 -9.47 10.34
C ALA A 243 15.64 -8.80 11.67
N PHE A 244 16.26 -7.61 11.62
CA PHE A 244 16.79 -6.89 12.78
C PHE A 244 15.81 -5.89 13.40
N GLY A 245 14.55 -5.83 12.98
CA GLY A 245 13.63 -4.91 13.66
C GLY A 245 13.52 -3.51 13.03
N ILE A 246 14.26 -3.24 11.95
CA ILE A 246 14.45 -1.86 11.43
C ILE A 246 14.54 -1.81 9.89
N PRO A 247 14.17 -0.67 9.25
CA PRO A 247 14.38 -0.44 7.83
C PRO A 247 15.77 0.15 7.50
N LEU A 248 16.16 0.18 6.21
CA LEU A 248 17.37 0.89 5.74
C LEU A 248 17.25 2.42 5.70
N ASP A 249 16.07 2.94 6.05
CA ASP A 249 15.70 4.35 6.00
C ASP A 249 14.75 4.72 7.16
N PHE A 250 13.79 5.63 6.95
CA PHE A 250 12.74 5.93 7.91
C PHE A 250 11.77 4.76 8.11
N GLY A 251 11.36 4.56 9.35
CA GLY A 251 10.30 3.64 9.74
C GLY A 251 9.37 4.30 10.75
N VAL A 252 8.31 3.60 11.10
CA VAL A 252 7.43 3.96 12.22
C VAL A 252 7.57 2.89 13.30
N LYS A 253 7.38 3.23 14.56
CA LYS A 253 7.23 2.27 15.65
C LYS A 253 6.39 2.92 16.72
N ASP A 254 5.29 2.29 17.11
CA ASP A 254 4.36 2.83 18.10
C ASP A 254 3.87 4.26 17.77
N GLY A 255 3.65 4.54 16.47
CA GLY A 255 3.24 5.85 15.96
C GLY A 255 4.34 6.92 15.95
N LYS A 256 5.58 6.55 16.24
CA LYS A 256 6.76 7.42 16.19
C LYS A 256 7.65 7.09 15.02
N VAL A 257 8.09 8.12 14.29
CA VAL A 257 9.08 7.98 13.25
C VAL A 257 10.44 7.67 13.87
N LEU A 258 11.14 6.70 13.29
CA LEU A 258 12.53 6.37 13.58
C LEU A 258 13.35 6.39 12.28
N TYR A 259 14.66 6.45 12.41
CA TYR A 259 15.58 6.27 11.28
C TYR A 259 16.46 5.06 11.55
N GLY A 260 16.19 3.95 10.87
CA GLY A 260 16.81 2.65 11.15
C GLY A 260 18.34 2.70 11.26
N PRO A 261 19.07 3.42 10.37
CA PRO A 261 20.52 3.49 10.43
C PRO A 261 21.12 4.06 11.72
N ILE A 262 20.39 4.77 12.58
CA ILE A 262 20.91 5.26 13.87
C ILE A 262 20.50 4.40 15.07
N GLU A 263 19.72 3.35 14.84
CA GLU A 263 19.26 2.43 15.89
C GLU A 263 20.34 1.41 16.28
N ASP A 264 20.29 0.91 17.52
CA ASP A 264 21.25 -0.09 18.02
C ASP A 264 21.22 -1.39 17.17
N ALA A 265 20.04 -1.79 16.71
CA ALA A 265 19.87 -2.97 15.86
C ALA A 265 20.61 -2.88 14.51
N TYR A 266 20.87 -1.65 14.02
CA TYR A 266 21.65 -1.46 12.81
C TYR A 266 23.11 -1.86 13.01
N LYS A 267 23.65 -1.68 14.22
CA LYS A 267 24.99 -2.15 14.56
C LYS A 267 25.08 -3.67 14.49
N ASP A 268 24.07 -4.39 14.99
CA ASP A 268 24.03 -5.86 14.96
C ASP A 268 23.93 -6.38 13.51
N PHE A 269 23.15 -5.70 12.68
CA PHE A 269 23.10 -5.94 11.24
C PHE A 269 24.48 -5.74 10.56
N LEU A 270 25.16 -4.63 10.85
CA LEU A 270 26.49 -4.35 10.32
C LEU A 270 27.53 -5.37 10.80
N ILE A 271 27.47 -5.83 12.06
CA ILE A 271 28.33 -6.90 12.59
C ILE A 271 28.15 -8.18 11.76
N THR A 272 26.91 -8.53 11.45
CA THR A 272 26.59 -9.71 10.65
C THR A 272 27.14 -9.60 9.23
N PHE A 273 26.88 -8.48 8.55
CA PHE A 273 27.37 -8.28 7.17
C PHE A 273 28.89 -8.15 7.10
N ASN A 274 29.53 -7.52 8.09
CA ASN A 274 30.98 -7.50 8.18
C ASN A 274 31.55 -8.90 8.35
N ARG A 275 30.97 -9.72 9.24
CA ARG A 275 31.37 -11.13 9.42
C ARG A 275 31.25 -11.91 8.10
N TRP A 276 30.13 -11.78 7.39
CA TRP A 276 29.92 -12.45 6.11
C TRP A 276 30.92 -11.99 5.04
N TYR A 277 31.20 -10.69 4.95
CA TYR A 277 32.19 -10.18 4.01
C TYR A 277 33.61 -10.67 4.32
N VAL A 278 34.04 -10.59 5.58
CA VAL A 278 35.37 -11.04 6.02
C VAL A 278 35.56 -12.55 5.81
N SER A 279 34.48 -13.33 5.98
CA SER A 279 34.46 -14.77 5.71
C SER A 279 34.35 -15.13 4.22
N GLY A 280 34.30 -14.15 3.31
CA GLY A 280 34.21 -14.36 1.86
C GLY A 280 32.83 -14.78 1.35
N LEU A 281 31.79 -14.64 2.17
CA LEU A 281 30.43 -15.06 1.84
C LEU A 281 29.70 -14.04 0.93
N ILE A 282 30.15 -12.79 0.92
CA ILE A 282 29.60 -11.71 0.08
C ILE A 282 30.55 -11.46 -1.09
N ASP A 283 29.97 -11.28 -2.29
CA ASP A 283 30.69 -10.90 -3.51
C ASP A 283 31.59 -9.68 -3.24
N PRO A 284 32.92 -9.77 -3.45
CA PRO A 284 33.83 -8.67 -3.13
C PRO A 284 33.56 -7.40 -3.94
N GLU A 285 32.82 -7.49 -5.05
CA GLU A 285 32.48 -6.37 -5.93
C GLU A 285 31.11 -5.73 -5.60
N PHE A 286 30.40 -6.18 -4.56
CA PHE A 286 29.00 -5.78 -4.29
C PHE A 286 28.75 -4.25 -4.25
N LEU A 287 29.72 -3.46 -3.78
CA LEU A 287 29.59 -1.99 -3.68
C LEU A 287 29.60 -1.27 -5.03
N VAL A 288 30.24 -1.85 -6.05
CA VAL A 288 30.40 -1.24 -7.38
C VAL A 288 29.63 -1.98 -8.46
N LEU A 289 29.05 -3.13 -8.11
CA LEU A 289 28.27 -3.95 -9.02
C LEU A 289 27.00 -3.22 -9.43
N ARG A 290 26.78 -3.10 -10.73
CA ARG A 290 25.50 -2.65 -11.30
C ARG A 290 24.58 -3.83 -11.53
N ASN A 291 23.27 -3.60 -11.50
CA ASN A 291 22.27 -4.64 -11.76
C ASN A 291 22.55 -5.47 -13.03
N SER A 292 22.93 -4.84 -14.16
CA SER A 292 23.26 -5.57 -15.39
C SER A 292 24.46 -6.51 -15.22
N GLN A 293 25.47 -6.11 -14.45
CA GLN A 293 26.67 -6.92 -14.18
C GLN A 293 26.36 -8.07 -13.21
N LEU A 294 25.47 -7.85 -12.24
CA LEU A 294 24.93 -8.91 -11.39
C LEU A 294 24.21 -9.95 -12.25
N THR A 295 23.32 -9.51 -13.15
CA THR A 295 22.61 -10.39 -14.07
C THR A 295 23.57 -11.21 -14.94
N ASP A 296 24.63 -10.61 -15.49
CA ASP A 296 25.65 -11.34 -16.25
C ASP A 296 26.35 -12.43 -15.40
N LYS A 297 26.68 -12.12 -14.14
CA LYS A 297 27.29 -13.09 -13.21
C LYS A 297 26.32 -14.24 -12.91
N VAL A 298 25.06 -13.92 -12.59
CA VAL A 298 23.99 -14.90 -12.35
C VAL A 298 23.83 -15.79 -13.58
N ASN A 299 23.66 -15.20 -14.76
CA ASN A 299 23.45 -15.92 -16.02
C ASN A 299 24.63 -16.81 -16.40
N SER A 300 25.84 -16.54 -15.87
CA SER A 300 27.03 -17.38 -16.07
C SER A 300 27.18 -18.52 -15.05
N GLY A 301 26.22 -18.69 -14.14
CA GLY A 301 26.22 -19.73 -13.10
C GLY A 301 27.14 -19.47 -11.91
N LYS A 302 27.66 -18.24 -11.76
CA LYS A 302 28.70 -17.87 -10.78
C LYS A 302 28.16 -17.33 -9.45
N VAL A 303 26.87 -17.42 -9.19
CA VAL A 303 26.24 -16.86 -7.99
C VAL A 303 25.35 -17.90 -7.33
N GLY A 304 25.53 -18.12 -6.03
CA GLY A 304 24.78 -19.10 -5.24
C GLY A 304 23.42 -18.56 -4.77
N ALA A 305 23.41 -17.34 -4.24
CA ALA A 305 22.23 -16.61 -3.80
C ALA A 305 22.34 -15.12 -4.18
N PHE A 306 21.20 -14.48 -4.47
CA PHE A 306 21.16 -13.09 -4.90
C PHE A 306 19.80 -12.44 -4.68
N ILE A 307 19.73 -11.13 -4.88
CA ILE A 307 18.47 -10.37 -4.89
C ILE A 307 18.11 -10.06 -6.35
N SER A 308 16.87 -10.37 -6.74
CA SER A 308 16.38 -10.20 -8.12
C SER A 308 15.01 -9.52 -8.14
N SER A 309 14.67 -8.89 -9.26
CA SER A 309 13.27 -8.62 -9.60
C SER A 309 12.63 -9.84 -10.28
N VAL A 310 11.31 -9.92 -10.24
CA VAL A 310 10.50 -10.93 -10.95
C VAL A 310 10.71 -10.87 -12.46
N ASP A 311 10.88 -9.66 -13.02
CA ASP A 311 11.11 -9.47 -14.47
C ASP A 311 12.48 -10.02 -14.91
N SER A 312 13.51 -9.90 -14.06
CA SER A 312 14.84 -10.43 -14.38
C SER A 312 14.95 -11.94 -14.16
N LEU A 313 14.12 -12.49 -13.27
CA LEU A 313 14.20 -13.88 -12.84
C LEU A 313 13.99 -14.86 -14.01
N GLU A 314 13.04 -14.57 -14.90
CA GLU A 314 12.77 -15.37 -16.11
C GLU A 314 14.00 -15.47 -17.01
N ASN A 315 14.55 -14.31 -17.39
CA ASN A 315 15.72 -14.25 -18.27
C ASN A 315 16.91 -15.01 -17.69
N SER A 316 17.09 -14.94 -16.37
CA SER A 316 18.15 -15.69 -15.69
C SER A 316 17.91 -17.20 -15.64
N MET A 317 16.67 -17.64 -15.41
CA MET A 317 16.31 -19.06 -15.45
C MET A 317 16.58 -19.67 -16.82
N ASP A 318 16.17 -19.00 -17.89
CA ASP A 318 16.39 -19.48 -19.25
C ASP A 318 17.87 -19.52 -19.62
N ALA A 319 18.61 -18.44 -19.30
CA ALA A 319 20.05 -18.40 -19.53
C ALA A 319 20.79 -19.54 -18.82
N LEU A 320 20.47 -19.78 -17.54
CA LEU A 320 21.11 -20.84 -16.75
C LEU A 320 20.81 -22.25 -17.28
N LYS A 321 19.57 -22.50 -17.73
CA LYS A 321 19.19 -23.79 -18.36
C LYS A 321 19.98 -24.08 -19.63
N THR A 322 20.48 -23.06 -20.34
CA THR A 322 21.36 -23.27 -21.51
C THR A 322 22.78 -23.69 -21.13
N ILE A 323 23.23 -23.35 -19.91
CA ILE A 323 24.53 -23.74 -19.38
C ILE A 323 24.47 -25.16 -18.80
N ASP A 324 23.50 -25.40 -17.91
CA ASP A 324 23.27 -26.69 -17.29
C ASP A 324 21.78 -26.79 -16.94
N SER A 325 21.08 -27.74 -17.57
CA SER A 325 19.64 -27.91 -17.41
C SER A 325 19.23 -28.44 -16.03
N SER A 326 20.19 -28.80 -15.17
CA SER A 326 19.95 -29.17 -13.77
C SER A 326 19.94 -27.98 -12.81
N ILE A 327 20.37 -26.80 -13.26
CA ILE A 327 20.35 -25.58 -12.45
C ILE A 327 18.92 -25.16 -12.21
N GLU A 328 18.58 -24.94 -10.93
CA GLU A 328 17.26 -24.53 -10.51
C GLU A 328 17.38 -23.30 -9.58
N LEU A 329 16.63 -22.25 -9.90
CA LEU A 329 16.50 -21.07 -9.07
C LEU A 329 15.18 -21.13 -8.31
N ILE A 330 15.23 -20.91 -6.99
CA ILE A 330 14.04 -20.78 -6.15
C ILE A 330 14.00 -19.40 -5.49
N PRO A 331 12.88 -18.66 -5.60
CA PRO A 331 12.65 -17.50 -4.76
C PRO A 331 12.40 -17.95 -3.31
N VAL A 332 12.87 -17.17 -2.35
CA VAL A 332 12.74 -17.49 -0.92
C VAL A 332 12.34 -16.24 -0.13
N GLN A 333 11.86 -16.48 1.09
CA GLN A 333 11.49 -15.43 2.01
C GLN A 333 12.70 -14.68 2.56
N ASN A 334 12.45 -13.45 3.03
CA ASN A 334 13.42 -12.76 3.87
C ASN A 334 13.62 -13.50 5.19
N PRO A 335 14.87 -13.61 5.69
CA PRO A 335 15.14 -14.36 6.91
C PRO A 335 14.66 -13.65 8.17
N PHE A 336 14.52 -14.43 9.24
CA PHE A 336 14.28 -13.95 10.60
C PHE A 336 15.57 -13.94 11.43
N LEU A 337 15.68 -13.07 12.43
CA LEU A 337 16.82 -13.09 13.35
C LEU A 337 16.68 -14.20 14.39
N ASN A 338 15.49 -14.32 15.00
CA ASN A 338 15.04 -15.43 15.82
C ASN A 338 13.54 -15.59 15.54
N ASN A 339 12.95 -16.75 15.80
CA ASN A 339 11.60 -17.18 15.35
C ASN A 339 10.40 -16.37 15.92
N THR A 340 10.59 -15.10 16.32
CA THR A 340 9.57 -14.18 16.80
C THR A 340 9.93 -12.74 16.42
N ASP A 341 8.93 -12.08 15.83
CA ASP A 341 8.82 -10.65 15.53
C ASP A 341 9.39 -10.21 14.17
N MET A 342 8.55 -10.42 13.15
CA MET A 342 8.72 -9.91 11.79
C MET A 342 8.76 -8.38 11.76
N LEU A 343 9.70 -7.78 11.02
CA LEU A 343 9.33 -6.63 10.19
C LEU A 343 9.05 -7.13 8.77
N ASN A 344 7.90 -6.70 8.27
CA ASN A 344 7.55 -6.92 6.87
C ASN A 344 8.43 -6.01 6.01
N THR A 345 8.86 -6.54 4.88
CA THR A 345 9.97 -6.04 4.06
C THR A 345 9.50 -5.17 2.90
N ALA A 346 8.23 -4.81 2.87
CA ALA A 346 7.70 -3.84 1.93
C ALA A 346 7.48 -2.51 2.66
N SER A 347 8.34 -1.53 2.36
CA SER A 347 7.95 -0.12 2.48
C SER A 347 6.51 0.03 1.96
N GLY A 348 5.65 0.77 2.66
CA GLY A 348 4.23 0.89 2.30
C GLY A 348 4.09 1.37 0.87
N VAL A 349 3.87 0.45 -0.06
CA VAL A 349 3.79 0.76 -1.49
C VAL A 349 2.58 1.66 -1.67
N SER A 350 2.77 2.78 -2.35
CA SER A 350 1.65 3.68 -2.57
C SER A 350 0.64 3.01 -3.49
N MET A 351 -0.62 3.03 -3.07
CA MET A 351 -1.74 2.45 -3.82
C MET A 351 -2.27 3.39 -4.90
N ILE A 352 -1.57 4.50 -5.13
CA ILE A 352 -1.93 5.48 -6.14
C ILE A 352 -0.70 5.84 -6.97
N SER A 353 -0.87 6.09 -8.26
CA SER A 353 0.24 6.44 -9.14
C SER A 353 0.84 7.82 -8.78
N GLU A 354 2.01 8.12 -9.37
CA GLU A 354 2.65 9.42 -9.19
C GLU A 354 1.93 10.54 -9.95
N CYS A 355 1.27 10.16 -11.05
CA CYS A 355 0.47 11.01 -11.91
C CYS A 355 -1.01 11.00 -11.51
N GLY A 356 -1.74 11.99 -11.99
CA GLY A 356 -3.19 11.94 -11.97
C GLY A 356 -3.82 13.24 -12.42
N ILE A 357 -5.14 13.23 -12.56
CA ILE A 357 -5.87 14.25 -13.28
C ILE A 357 -6.53 15.21 -12.31
N ALA A 358 -6.09 16.47 -12.33
CA ALA A 358 -6.79 17.58 -11.69
C ALA A 358 -7.73 18.28 -12.68
N ILE A 359 -8.83 18.85 -12.16
CA ILE A 359 -9.77 19.65 -12.94
C ILE A 359 -9.52 21.14 -12.66
N SER A 360 -9.29 21.90 -13.71
CA SER A 360 -9.10 23.35 -13.63
C SER A 360 -10.40 24.06 -13.23
N SER A 361 -10.28 25.14 -12.45
CA SER A 361 -11.42 26.01 -12.12
C SER A 361 -12.04 26.72 -13.33
N ARG A 362 -11.37 26.67 -14.48
CA ARG A 362 -11.86 27.21 -15.75
C ARG A 362 -12.62 26.21 -16.61
N ASN A 363 -12.61 24.94 -16.22
CA ASN A 363 -13.32 23.89 -16.93
C ASN A 363 -14.83 24.19 -16.92
N LYS A 364 -15.43 24.24 -18.11
CA LYS A 364 -16.86 24.58 -18.27
C LYS A 364 -17.79 23.37 -18.07
N TYR A 365 -17.23 22.17 -17.99
CA TYR A 365 -17.95 20.90 -17.94
C TYR A 365 -17.42 19.97 -16.82
N PRO A 366 -17.29 20.44 -15.56
CA PRO A 366 -16.64 19.67 -14.50
C PRO A 366 -17.36 18.34 -14.19
N GLU A 367 -18.70 18.29 -14.28
CA GLU A 367 -19.44 17.04 -14.09
C GLU A 367 -19.17 16.00 -15.19
N GLN A 368 -19.08 16.45 -16.45
CA GLN A 368 -18.79 15.58 -17.59
C GLN A 368 -17.33 15.13 -17.58
N SER A 369 -16.41 16.02 -17.22
CA SER A 369 -15.02 15.67 -16.95
C SER A 369 -14.89 14.59 -15.87
N MET A 370 -15.60 14.73 -14.74
CA MET A 370 -15.57 13.70 -13.70
C MET A 370 -16.17 12.37 -14.16
N LYS A 371 -17.26 12.38 -14.95
CA LYS A 371 -17.83 11.15 -15.53
C LYS A 371 -16.85 10.45 -16.50
N TRP A 372 -16.10 11.23 -17.27
CA TRP A 372 -15.06 10.70 -18.16
C TRP A 372 -13.90 10.09 -17.39
N ILE A 373 -13.50 10.72 -16.27
CA ILE A 373 -12.50 10.15 -15.35
C ILE A 373 -13.03 8.86 -14.70
N ASP A 374 -14.26 8.88 -14.17
CA ASP A 374 -14.89 7.72 -13.52
C ASP A 374 -15.07 6.52 -14.45
N TYR A 375 -15.22 6.75 -15.75
CA TYR A 375 -15.32 5.69 -16.74
C TYR A 375 -14.11 4.74 -16.68
N ALA A 376 -12.89 5.25 -16.47
CA ALA A 376 -11.68 4.42 -16.34
C ALA A 376 -11.73 3.46 -15.14
N PHE A 377 -12.58 3.73 -14.15
CA PHE A 377 -12.78 2.89 -12.97
C PHE A 377 -13.99 1.95 -13.10
N SER A 378 -14.76 2.05 -14.19
CA SER A 378 -15.79 1.06 -14.52
C SER A 378 -15.16 -0.26 -14.99
N GLU A 379 -15.91 -1.36 -14.97
CA GLU A 379 -15.45 -2.65 -15.51
C GLU A 379 -15.10 -2.55 -17.01
N GLU A 380 -15.93 -1.83 -17.78
CA GLU A 380 -15.72 -1.63 -19.21
C GLU A 380 -14.50 -0.76 -19.49
N GLY A 381 -14.35 0.34 -18.74
CA GLY A 381 -13.17 1.20 -18.83
C GLY A 381 -11.92 0.46 -18.41
N HIS A 382 -11.94 -0.29 -17.31
CA HIS A 382 -10.80 -1.10 -16.87
C HIS A 382 -10.32 -2.06 -17.97
N ARG A 383 -11.23 -2.75 -18.66
CA ARG A 383 -10.88 -3.61 -19.81
C ARG A 383 -10.28 -2.81 -20.97
N LEU A 384 -10.86 -1.65 -21.29
CA LEU A 384 -10.34 -0.81 -22.37
C LEU A 384 -8.91 -0.30 -22.06
N TYR A 385 -8.67 0.09 -20.81
CA TYR A 385 -7.37 0.59 -20.33
C TYR A 385 -6.34 -0.53 -20.10
N ASN A 386 -6.73 -1.78 -19.80
CA ASN A 386 -5.75 -2.83 -19.47
C ASN A 386 -5.64 -3.95 -20.52
N ASP A 387 -6.74 -4.36 -21.13
CA ASP A 387 -6.82 -5.58 -21.95
C ASP A 387 -6.88 -5.29 -23.47
N GLU A 388 -7.55 -4.20 -23.87
CA GLU A 388 -7.92 -3.95 -25.28
C GLU A 388 -7.00 -2.97 -26.04
N GLY A 389 -5.95 -2.42 -25.41
CA GLY A 389 -4.96 -1.63 -26.18
C GLY A 389 -4.05 -0.63 -25.45
N SER A 390 -3.85 -0.71 -24.13
CA SER A 390 -3.18 0.40 -23.40
C SER A 390 -1.95 0.06 -22.54
N SER A 391 -1.48 -1.20 -22.51
CA SER A 391 -0.37 -1.64 -21.62
C SER A 391 1.00 -0.96 -21.83
N SER A 392 1.10 0.10 -22.62
CA SER A 392 2.34 0.87 -22.85
C SER A 392 2.15 2.38 -23.07
N PHE A 393 0.97 2.97 -22.79
CA PHE A 393 0.75 4.40 -23.03
C PHE A 393 0.36 5.15 -21.76
N SER A 394 1.19 6.14 -21.40
CA SER A 394 0.85 7.12 -20.36
C SER A 394 -0.37 7.95 -20.82
N PRO A 395 -1.32 8.28 -19.93
CA PRO A 395 -1.24 8.13 -18.48
C PRO A 395 -2.15 7.05 -17.88
N GLU A 396 -1.64 6.48 -16.79
CA GLU A 396 -2.08 5.34 -15.98
C GLU A 396 -3.43 5.56 -15.24
N LEU A 397 -4.43 6.17 -15.88
CA LEU A 397 -5.75 6.35 -15.28
C LEU A 397 -6.49 5.00 -15.21
N GLY A 398 -7.21 4.77 -14.11
CA GLY A 398 -7.95 3.53 -13.87
C GLY A 398 -7.39 2.78 -12.67
N TYR A 399 -7.64 1.47 -12.61
CA TYR A 399 -7.13 0.65 -11.52
C TYR A 399 -6.49 -0.65 -11.98
N GLN A 400 -5.60 -1.20 -11.16
CA GLN A 400 -5.01 -2.53 -11.30
C GLN A 400 -5.43 -3.43 -10.14
N THR A 401 -5.43 -4.74 -10.37
CA THR A 401 -5.76 -5.75 -9.36
C THR A 401 -4.70 -6.84 -9.31
N ASN A 402 -4.75 -7.71 -8.30
CA ASN A 402 -3.91 -8.91 -8.28
C ASN A 402 -4.08 -9.79 -9.52
N GLU A 403 -5.28 -9.86 -10.10
CA GLU A 403 -5.55 -10.68 -11.28
C GLU A 403 -4.88 -10.08 -12.52
N SER A 404 -4.88 -8.75 -12.66
CA SER A 404 -4.14 -8.09 -13.74
C SER A 404 -2.63 -8.31 -13.63
N ILE A 405 -2.07 -8.43 -12.41
CA ILE A 405 -0.65 -8.74 -12.21
C ILE A 405 -0.35 -10.23 -12.39
N LYS A 406 -1.19 -11.15 -11.89
CA LYS A 406 -0.99 -12.60 -12.07
C LYS A 406 -1.01 -13.00 -13.55
N ASN A 407 -1.83 -12.34 -14.36
CA ASN A 407 -1.86 -12.54 -15.80
C ASN A 407 -0.72 -11.81 -16.55
N ARG A 408 0.09 -10.99 -15.85
CA ARG A 408 1.26 -10.30 -16.43
C ARG A 408 2.43 -11.24 -16.69
N TYR A 409 2.58 -12.28 -15.86
CA TYR A 409 3.75 -13.17 -15.90
C TYR A 409 3.43 -14.50 -16.58
N LEU A 410 4.25 -14.85 -17.58
CA LEU A 410 4.08 -16.06 -18.39
C LEU A 410 4.45 -17.34 -17.62
N TYR A 411 5.38 -17.26 -16.67
CA TYR A 411 5.94 -18.42 -15.96
C TYR A 411 5.33 -18.63 -14.58
N GLN A 412 5.19 -19.90 -14.17
CA GLN A 412 4.69 -20.25 -12.83
C GLN A 412 5.66 -19.82 -11.73
N GLU A 413 6.95 -19.80 -12.02
CA GLU A 413 8.02 -19.45 -11.11
C GLU A 413 8.03 -17.96 -10.77
N GLN A 414 7.73 -17.08 -11.74
CA GLN A 414 7.54 -15.65 -11.50
C GLN A 414 6.34 -15.40 -10.59
N ASN A 415 5.21 -16.07 -10.87
CA ASN A 415 4.02 -15.99 -10.04
C ASN A 415 4.27 -16.51 -8.61
N LYS A 416 5.02 -17.61 -8.46
CA LYS A 416 5.46 -18.12 -7.16
C LYS A 416 6.41 -17.15 -6.46
N ALA A 417 7.32 -16.49 -7.18
CA ALA A 417 8.24 -15.51 -6.59
C ALA A 417 7.46 -14.33 -6.01
N VAL A 418 6.54 -13.76 -6.77
CA VAL A 418 5.66 -12.69 -6.29
C VAL A 418 4.85 -13.17 -5.09
N GLN A 419 4.28 -14.37 -5.14
CA GLN A 419 3.55 -14.92 -4.00
C GLN A 419 4.46 -15.05 -2.76
N ILE A 420 5.61 -15.70 -2.88
CA ILE A 420 6.55 -15.91 -1.76
C ILE A 420 7.04 -14.58 -1.21
N TRP A 421 7.48 -13.65 -2.06
CA TRP A 421 7.96 -12.37 -1.57
C TRP A 421 6.83 -11.51 -1.01
N SER A 422 5.57 -11.72 -1.43
CA SER A 422 4.41 -11.00 -0.88
C SER A 422 3.83 -11.68 0.35
N ASP A 423 4.02 -12.99 0.51
CA ASP A 423 3.67 -13.72 1.72
C ASP A 423 4.44 -13.08 2.87
N ASN A 424 3.78 -12.84 4.01
CA ASN A 424 4.31 -12.07 5.13
C ASN A 424 4.55 -10.56 4.86
N ASN A 425 4.36 -10.06 3.64
CA ASN A 425 4.26 -8.63 3.35
C ASN A 425 2.81 -8.16 3.48
N GLY A 426 2.37 -8.02 4.72
CA GLY A 426 1.06 -7.44 5.00
C GLY A 426 1.06 -5.94 4.73
N VAL A 427 0.03 -5.47 4.02
CA VAL A 427 -0.40 -4.08 3.80
C VAL A 427 -0.55 -3.25 5.10
N TYR A 428 -0.36 -3.89 6.27
CA TYR A 428 -0.47 -3.29 7.60
C TYR A 428 0.82 -3.47 8.42
N ASN A 429 2.00 -3.26 7.81
CA ASN A 429 3.20 -3.07 8.62
C ASN A 429 3.16 -1.67 9.24
N SER A 430 2.74 -1.60 10.51
CA SER A 430 2.82 -0.37 11.30
C SER A 430 4.26 0.15 11.47
N SER A 431 5.26 -0.61 11.02
CA SER A 431 6.67 -0.25 11.10
C SER A 431 7.22 0.45 9.87
N CYS A 432 6.49 0.46 8.75
CA CYS A 432 6.89 1.18 7.55
C CYS A 432 6.27 2.58 7.54
N MET A 433 6.98 3.54 6.95
CA MET A 433 6.38 4.84 6.66
C MET A 433 5.20 4.65 5.68
N PRO A 434 4.00 5.16 5.97
CA PRO A 434 2.97 5.26 4.96
C PRO A 434 3.41 6.28 3.89
N PRO A 435 2.74 6.29 2.72
CA PRO A 435 3.00 7.27 1.66
C PRO A 435 2.48 8.66 2.06
N ILE A 436 3.19 9.29 2.99
CA ILE A 436 2.99 10.66 3.45
C ILE A 436 3.22 11.63 2.30
N SER A 437 2.59 12.81 2.35
CA SER A 437 2.95 13.92 1.47
C SER A 437 3.59 15.03 2.28
N LEU A 438 4.72 15.51 1.81
CA LEU A 438 5.42 16.66 2.39
C LEU A 438 4.85 17.96 1.81
N THR A 439 4.83 19.00 2.62
CA THR A 439 4.70 20.38 2.12
C THR A 439 5.95 20.76 1.33
N GLN A 440 5.90 21.86 0.58
CA GLN A 440 7.05 22.35 -0.16
C GLN A 440 8.24 22.71 0.76
N GLU A 441 7.96 23.33 1.91
CA GLU A 441 9.00 23.72 2.87
C GLU A 441 9.60 22.48 3.55
N GLU A 442 8.77 21.55 4.03
CA GLU A 442 9.25 20.28 4.62
C GLU A 442 10.10 19.49 3.64
N SER A 443 9.68 19.38 2.37
CA SER A 443 10.44 18.71 1.32
C SER A 443 11.80 19.37 1.08
N ARG A 444 11.84 20.71 1.10
CA ARG A 444 13.09 21.49 0.98
C ARG A 444 14.02 21.26 2.17
N GLU A 445 13.51 21.38 3.40
CA GLU A 445 14.28 21.15 4.62
C GLU A 445 14.83 19.72 4.68
N LEU A 446 13.98 18.73 4.41
CA LEU A 446 14.35 17.32 4.40
C LEU A 446 15.43 17.04 3.35
N SER A 447 15.29 17.58 2.14
CA SER A 447 16.27 17.40 1.06
C SER A 447 17.65 17.92 1.45
N VAL A 448 17.74 19.07 2.14
CA VAL A 448 19.02 19.62 2.60
C VAL A 448 19.72 18.66 3.56
N VAL A 449 18.98 18.13 4.54
CA VAL A 449 19.53 17.19 5.53
C VAL A 449 19.90 15.85 4.89
N MET A 450 19.00 15.29 4.09
CA MET A 450 19.15 13.95 3.54
C MET A 450 20.26 13.83 2.49
N ASN A 451 20.60 14.91 1.77
CA ASN A 451 21.71 14.90 0.82
C ASN A 451 23.04 14.53 1.48
N ASP A 452 23.38 15.14 2.61
CA ASP A 452 24.63 14.84 3.33
C ASP A 452 24.50 13.56 4.16
N LEU A 453 23.35 13.35 4.79
CA LEU A 453 23.11 12.18 5.65
C LEU A 453 23.14 10.87 4.87
N SER A 454 22.55 10.82 3.67
CA SER A 454 22.52 9.61 2.84
C SER A 454 23.91 9.24 2.34
N VAL A 455 24.71 10.21 1.88
CA VAL A 455 26.11 10.01 1.49
C VAL A 455 26.92 9.50 2.66
N TYR A 456 26.78 10.12 3.83
CA TYR A 456 27.48 9.68 5.04
C TYR A 456 27.07 8.27 5.47
N LYS A 457 25.77 7.95 5.45
CA LYS A 457 25.25 6.61 5.72
C LYS A 457 25.89 5.58 4.79
N ASP A 458 25.85 5.83 3.49
CA ASP A 458 26.33 4.89 2.47
C ASP A 458 27.85 4.66 2.57
N GLU A 459 28.61 5.73 2.79
CA GLU A 459 30.07 5.64 2.98
C GLU A 459 30.41 4.82 4.23
N MET A 460 29.70 5.05 5.34
CA MET A 460 29.97 4.35 6.59
C MET A 460 29.49 2.90 6.56
N PHE A 461 28.35 2.60 5.93
CA PHE A 461 27.92 1.24 5.65
C PHE A 461 29.00 0.47 4.90
N ALA A 462 29.51 1.04 3.80
CA ALA A 462 30.58 0.42 3.02
C ALA A 462 31.83 0.18 3.89
N LYS A 463 32.28 1.19 4.66
CA LYS A 463 33.46 1.07 5.53
C LYS A 463 33.31 0.01 6.61
N TYR A 464 32.15 -0.06 7.26
CA TYR A 464 31.89 -1.05 8.31
C TYR A 464 31.81 -2.45 7.74
N VAL A 465 31.08 -2.66 6.64
CA VAL A 465 30.94 -3.99 6.02
C VAL A 465 32.29 -4.51 5.54
N VAL A 466 33.09 -3.70 4.85
CA VAL A 466 34.41 -4.15 4.34
C VAL A 466 35.52 -4.15 5.40
N GLY A 467 35.24 -3.71 6.62
CA GLY A 467 36.21 -3.64 7.72
C GLY A 467 37.25 -2.53 7.57
N ALA A 468 36.97 -1.49 6.76
CA ALA A 468 37.81 -0.29 6.66
C ALA A 468 37.64 0.67 7.84
N ASP A 469 36.55 0.55 8.61
CA ASP A 469 36.40 1.17 9.92
C ASP A 469 35.86 0.17 10.96
N SER A 470 36.18 0.39 12.23
CA SER A 470 35.78 -0.47 13.34
C SER A 470 34.36 -0.18 13.80
N LEU A 471 33.55 -1.21 14.02
CA LEU A 471 32.22 -1.09 14.61
C LEU A 471 32.21 -0.57 16.06
N GLU A 472 33.38 -0.46 16.70
CA GLU A 472 33.53 0.29 17.96
C GLU A 472 33.27 1.80 17.77
N SER A 473 33.47 2.34 16.56
CA SER A 473 33.21 3.74 16.21
C SER A 473 31.72 4.05 15.97
N PHE A 474 30.82 3.05 16.05
CA PHE A 474 29.39 3.22 15.73
C PHE A 474 28.73 4.36 16.52
N ALA A 475 29.08 4.53 17.80
CA ALA A 475 28.55 5.64 18.61
C ALA A 475 28.96 7.02 18.05
N GLN A 476 30.16 7.13 17.48
CA GLN A 476 30.62 8.35 16.80
C GLN A 476 29.90 8.56 15.46
N TYR A 477 29.59 7.48 14.75
CA TYR A 477 28.74 7.54 13.57
C TYR A 477 27.36 8.12 13.88
N VAL A 478 26.68 7.60 14.91
CA VAL A 478 25.37 8.12 15.34
C VAL A 478 25.47 9.60 15.76
N GLN A 479 26.51 9.99 16.51
CA GLN A 479 26.72 11.40 16.85
C GLN A 479 26.94 12.30 15.63
N THR A 480 27.60 11.78 14.59
CA THR A 480 27.80 12.53 13.35
C THR A 480 26.51 12.65 12.56
N ALA A 481 25.71 11.58 12.47
CA ALA A 481 24.36 11.62 11.88
C ALA A 481 23.46 12.64 12.59
N LYS A 482 23.51 12.70 13.93
CA LYS A 482 22.84 13.76 14.73
C LYS A 482 23.30 15.16 14.36
N ARG A 483 24.62 15.36 14.19
CA ARG A 483 25.18 16.64 13.76
C ARG A 483 24.78 17.02 12.33
N LEU A 484 24.59 16.04 11.45
CA LEU A 484 24.09 16.24 10.09
C LEU A 484 22.58 16.54 10.05
N GLY A 485 21.87 16.38 11.16
CA GLY A 485 20.47 16.78 11.30
C GLY A 485 19.45 15.65 11.25
N VAL A 486 19.84 14.39 11.45
CA VAL A 486 18.89 13.24 11.42
C VAL A 486 17.69 13.43 12.38
N GLU A 487 17.89 14.06 13.54
CA GLU A 487 16.80 14.34 14.49
C GLU A 487 15.78 15.33 13.90
N HIS A 488 16.24 16.37 13.19
CA HIS A 488 15.36 17.28 12.46
C HIS A 488 14.61 16.58 11.34
N ALA A 489 15.28 15.69 10.60
CA ALA A 489 14.64 14.91 9.55
C ALA A 489 13.54 13.99 10.11
N ILE A 490 13.78 13.34 11.25
CA ILE A 490 12.77 12.55 11.97
C ILE A 490 11.58 13.43 12.37
N ASP A 491 11.82 14.62 12.91
CA ASP A 491 10.75 15.55 13.30
C ASP A 491 9.89 15.99 12.12
N VAL A 492 10.50 16.35 10.98
CA VAL A 492 9.79 16.70 9.74
C VAL A 492 8.92 15.53 9.27
N MET A 493 9.49 14.31 9.24
CA MET A 493 8.77 13.10 8.85
C MET A 493 7.63 12.76 9.82
N GLN A 494 7.80 13.01 11.13
CA GLN A 494 6.76 12.83 12.14
C GLN A 494 5.59 13.79 11.93
N VAL A 495 5.85 15.07 11.64
CA VAL A 495 4.80 16.05 11.36
C VAL A 495 3.99 15.61 10.14
N ALA A 496 4.65 15.13 9.09
CA ALA A 496 3.98 14.63 7.90
C ALA A 496 3.18 13.33 8.16
N LEU A 497 3.69 12.43 9.00
CA LEU A 497 2.96 11.23 9.44
C LEU A 497 1.70 11.61 10.23
N ASP A 498 1.82 12.53 11.18
CA ASP A 498 0.69 13.00 11.99
C ASP A 498 -0.39 13.64 11.10
N ARG A 499 0.01 14.40 10.08
CA ARG A 499 -0.89 14.99 9.10
C ARG A 499 -1.56 13.94 8.23
N TYR A 500 -0.80 12.97 7.71
CA TYR A 500 -1.34 11.83 6.95
C TYR A 500 -2.42 11.06 7.74
N ASN A 501 -2.16 10.81 9.04
CA ASN A 501 -3.10 10.11 9.91
C ASN A 501 -4.39 10.91 10.17
N ARG A 502 -4.37 12.23 9.98
CA ARG A 502 -5.53 13.14 10.12
C ARG A 502 -6.30 13.40 8.82
N ARG A 503 -5.81 12.91 7.67
CA ARG A 503 -6.48 13.07 6.35
C ARG A 503 -7.85 12.43 6.23
N LEU A 504 -8.34 11.76 7.24
CA LEU A 504 -9.72 11.26 7.25
C LEU A 504 -10.34 11.63 8.59
N PRO A 505 -11.64 12.01 8.62
CA PRO A 505 -12.25 12.50 9.84
C PRO A 505 -12.07 11.54 11.01
N VAL A 506 -11.60 12.07 12.14
CA VAL A 506 -11.41 11.31 13.37
C VAL A 506 -12.61 11.54 14.28
N LEU A 507 -13.20 10.47 14.81
CA LEU A 507 -14.22 10.58 15.84
C LEU A 507 -13.58 10.49 17.23
N ILE A 508 -13.73 11.54 18.02
CA ILE A 508 -13.27 11.61 19.41
C ILE A 508 -14.50 11.65 20.30
N VAL A 509 -14.62 10.72 21.25
CA VAL A 509 -15.73 10.70 22.20
C VAL A 509 -15.19 10.75 23.61
N ASN A 510 -15.56 11.77 24.38
CA ASN A 510 -15.07 12.03 25.75
C ASN A 510 -13.53 11.96 25.86
N GLY A 511 -12.82 12.57 24.89
CA GLY A 511 -11.36 12.62 24.84
C GLY A 511 -10.67 11.33 24.34
N LYS A 512 -11.43 10.28 24.01
CA LYS A 512 -10.91 9.04 23.44
C LYS A 512 -11.08 9.03 21.92
N ILE A 513 -9.99 8.80 21.18
CA ILE A 513 -10.06 8.52 19.74
C ILE A 513 -10.75 7.17 19.55
N MET A 514 -11.81 7.15 18.75
CA MET A 514 -12.59 5.96 18.47
C MET A 514 -11.95 5.18 17.32
N ASP A 515 -11.77 3.88 17.52
CA ASP A 515 -11.43 2.95 16.44
C ASP A 515 -12.70 2.66 15.65
N ILE A 516 -12.82 3.29 14.49
CA ILE A 516 -14.02 3.26 13.64
C ILE A 516 -13.68 2.66 12.28
N ASP A 517 -14.57 1.79 11.80
CA ASP A 517 -14.49 1.22 10.45
C ASP A 517 -15.20 2.06 9.39
N THR A 518 -15.70 3.23 9.78
CA THR A 518 -16.39 4.17 8.91
C THR A 518 -16.24 5.60 9.44
N GLU A 519 -16.10 6.58 8.55
CA GLU A 519 -15.79 7.98 8.90
C GLU A 519 -17.06 8.79 9.20
N PRO A 520 -17.00 9.80 10.09
CA PRO A 520 -17.91 10.92 10.03
C PRO A 520 -18.07 11.45 8.59
N VAL A 521 -19.30 11.74 8.17
CA VAL A 521 -19.57 12.30 6.84
C VAL A 521 -19.90 13.78 6.98
N ILE A 522 -19.12 14.62 6.30
CA ILE A 522 -19.26 16.08 6.26
C ILE A 522 -19.84 16.44 4.90
N MET A 523 -21.04 17.03 4.86
CA MET A 523 -21.74 17.27 3.60
C MET A 523 -21.88 18.75 3.23
N ASP A 524 -21.72 19.70 4.18
CA ASP A 524 -21.68 21.18 4.05
C ASP A 524 -21.86 21.83 5.45
N GLU A 525 -21.71 23.16 5.58
CA GLU A 525 -21.63 23.98 6.83
C GLU A 525 -22.72 23.77 7.92
N ASN A 526 -23.71 22.88 7.77
CA ASN A 526 -24.65 22.51 8.84
C ASN A 526 -25.19 21.07 8.73
N LYS A 527 -24.55 20.19 7.96
CA LYS A 527 -25.00 18.80 7.79
C LYS A 527 -23.84 17.84 7.96
N MET A 528 -23.67 17.40 9.21
CA MET A 528 -22.78 16.30 9.58
C MET A 528 -23.62 15.05 9.87
N LEU A 529 -23.18 13.91 9.35
CA LEU A 529 -23.74 12.61 9.70
C LEU A 529 -22.70 11.79 10.46
N LEU A 530 -23.14 11.17 11.56
CA LEU A 530 -22.28 10.33 12.39
C LEU A 530 -22.75 8.89 12.44
N PRO A 531 -21.82 7.93 12.46
CA PRO A 531 -22.16 6.54 12.64
C PRO A 531 -22.62 6.33 14.09
N ILE A 532 -23.94 6.17 14.27
CA ILE A 532 -24.59 6.20 15.59
C ILE A 532 -23.97 5.21 16.58
N ARG A 533 -23.51 4.05 16.08
CA ARG A 533 -22.92 3.02 16.91
C ARG A 533 -21.71 3.54 17.69
N PHE A 534 -20.73 4.10 16.98
CA PHE A 534 -19.47 4.52 17.58
C PHE A 534 -19.65 5.71 18.52
N VAL A 535 -20.57 6.61 18.20
CA VAL A 535 -20.95 7.70 19.10
C VAL A 535 -21.52 7.14 20.40
N VAL A 536 -22.54 6.27 20.33
CA VAL A 536 -23.22 5.74 21.52
C VAL A 536 -22.30 4.85 22.35
N GLU A 537 -21.56 3.92 21.73
CA GLU A 537 -20.60 3.06 22.44
C GLU A 537 -19.45 3.85 23.06
N GLY A 538 -18.96 4.88 22.38
CA GLY A 538 -17.95 5.80 22.91
C GLY A 538 -18.43 6.61 24.12
N LEU A 539 -19.72 6.93 24.16
CA LEU A 539 -20.37 7.56 25.32
C LEU A 539 -20.60 6.57 26.48
N GLY A 540 -20.39 5.26 26.27
CA GLY A 540 -20.65 4.19 27.24
C GLY A 540 -22.04 3.57 27.13
N GLY A 541 -22.78 3.85 26.06
CA GLY A 541 -24.07 3.25 25.75
C GLY A 541 -23.97 1.88 25.04
N ASN A 542 -25.13 1.30 24.76
CA ASN A 542 -25.25 0.00 24.09
C ASN A 542 -25.99 0.13 22.76
N VAL A 543 -25.60 -0.69 21.78
CA VAL A 543 -26.17 -0.65 20.43
C VAL A 543 -26.47 -2.07 19.97
N ALA A 544 -27.70 -2.29 19.50
CA ALA A 544 -28.18 -3.56 18.96
C ALA A 544 -28.66 -3.37 17.52
N TRP A 545 -28.36 -4.36 16.67
CA TRP A 545 -28.80 -4.42 15.28
C TRP A 545 -29.72 -5.62 15.05
N ASP A 546 -30.90 -5.38 14.48
CA ASP A 546 -31.81 -6.41 13.98
C ASP A 546 -31.77 -6.40 12.44
N GLY A 547 -31.04 -7.36 11.86
CA GLY A 547 -30.86 -7.47 10.42
C GLY A 547 -32.13 -7.83 9.65
N ASN A 548 -33.06 -8.57 10.27
CA ASN A 548 -34.32 -8.95 9.63
C ASN A 548 -35.24 -7.74 9.49
N LYS A 549 -35.27 -6.87 10.50
CA LYS A 549 -36.10 -5.66 10.50
C LYS A 549 -35.39 -4.44 9.92
N LYS A 550 -34.07 -4.53 9.70
CA LYS A 550 -33.17 -3.41 9.36
C LYS A 550 -33.31 -2.28 10.37
N VAL A 551 -33.25 -2.63 11.65
CA VAL A 551 -33.47 -1.70 12.76
C VAL A 551 -32.23 -1.65 13.63
N VAL A 552 -31.76 -0.43 13.94
CA VAL A 552 -30.79 -0.19 15.01
C VAL A 552 -31.52 0.30 16.24
N THR A 553 -31.19 -0.26 17.40
CA THR A 553 -31.66 0.21 18.71
C THR A 553 -30.46 0.60 19.55
N THR A 554 -30.51 1.78 20.15
CA THR A 554 -29.45 2.30 21.00
C THR A 554 -29.99 2.67 22.37
N ILE A 555 -29.17 2.51 23.40
CA ILE A 555 -29.51 2.79 24.79
C ILE A 555 -28.37 3.60 25.41
N TYR A 556 -28.67 4.80 25.90
CA TYR A 556 -27.72 5.67 26.61
C TYR A 556 -28.46 6.53 27.64
N ASN A 557 -28.00 6.57 28.90
CA ASN A 557 -28.61 7.32 30.01
C ASN A 557 -30.16 7.29 30.00
N ASP A 558 -30.73 6.08 30.03
CA ASP A 558 -32.18 5.80 29.99
C ASP A 558 -32.92 6.20 28.70
N THR A 559 -32.23 6.77 27.71
CA THR A 559 -32.80 7.09 26.40
C THR A 559 -32.67 5.90 25.46
N VAL A 560 -33.81 5.42 24.96
CA VAL A 560 -33.88 4.36 23.94
C VAL A 560 -34.23 4.98 22.60
N ILE A 561 -33.33 4.84 21.63
CA ILE A 561 -33.57 5.28 20.25
C ILE A 561 -33.68 4.04 19.37
N THR A 562 -34.79 3.89 18.65
CA THR A 562 -34.97 2.84 17.64
C THR A 562 -35.17 3.49 16.28
N LEU A 563 -34.26 3.18 15.35
CA LEU A 563 -34.23 3.72 13.99
C LEU A 563 -34.37 2.59 12.99
N LYS A 564 -35.28 2.74 12.05
CA LYS A 564 -35.39 1.86 10.89
C LYS A 564 -34.59 2.46 9.74
N LEU A 565 -33.77 1.64 9.09
CA LEU A 565 -33.02 2.05 7.89
C LEU A 565 -33.96 2.60 6.82
N ASN A 566 -33.62 3.75 6.22
CA ASN A 566 -34.43 4.46 5.22
C ASN A 566 -35.85 4.81 5.70
N GLY A 567 -36.10 4.83 7.01
CA GLY A 567 -37.37 5.21 7.61
C GLY A 567 -37.47 6.73 7.81
N SER A 568 -38.68 7.27 7.69
CA SER A 568 -38.98 8.70 7.91
C SER A 568 -39.40 9.03 9.36
N ALA A 569 -39.30 8.07 10.27
CA ALA A 569 -39.68 8.22 11.67
C ALA A 569 -38.69 7.50 12.59
N VAL A 570 -38.53 8.04 13.80
CA VAL A 570 -37.71 7.49 14.88
C VAL A 570 -38.58 7.20 16.09
N MET A 571 -38.31 6.12 16.83
CA MET A 571 -38.91 5.95 18.15
C MET A 571 -37.90 6.37 19.21
N ILE A 572 -38.29 7.32 20.05
CA ILE A 572 -37.50 7.77 21.21
C ILE A 572 -38.34 7.45 22.44
N ASN A 573 -37.82 6.60 23.33
CA ASN A 573 -38.52 6.15 24.54
C ASN A 573 -39.92 5.61 24.24
N TYR A 574 -40.04 4.78 23.19
CA TYR A 574 -41.29 4.18 22.70
C TYR A 574 -42.32 5.16 22.12
N GLU A 575 -41.99 6.45 22.00
CA GLU A 575 -42.80 7.43 21.29
C GLU A 575 -42.27 7.65 19.87
N THR A 576 -43.14 7.46 18.88
CA THR A 576 -42.81 7.73 17.47
C THR A 576 -42.77 9.24 17.24
N LYS A 577 -41.63 9.75 16.79
CA LYS A 577 -41.43 11.14 16.36
C LYS A 577 -41.10 11.18 14.87
N PRO A 578 -41.61 12.19 14.13
CA PRO A 578 -41.17 12.42 12.76
C PRO A 578 -39.68 12.74 12.77
N LEU A 579 -38.94 12.15 11.85
CA LEU A 579 -37.53 12.41 11.71
C LEU A 579 -37.34 13.40 10.54
N ASN A 580 -37.08 14.66 10.85
CA ASN A 580 -36.76 15.70 9.86
C ASN A 580 -35.32 15.57 9.31
N ALA A 581 -34.78 14.36 9.34
CA ALA A 581 -33.38 14.04 9.23
C ALA A 581 -33.25 12.70 8.51
N GLU A 582 -32.37 12.61 7.52
CA GLU A 582 -32.24 11.39 6.72
C GLU A 582 -31.38 10.37 7.47
N VAL A 583 -31.96 9.24 7.87
CA VAL A 583 -31.19 8.08 8.37
C VAL A 583 -30.60 7.38 7.16
N ARG A 584 -29.28 7.48 7.02
CA ARG A 584 -28.57 6.89 5.89
C ARG A 584 -27.90 5.59 6.28
N ALA A 585 -27.90 4.67 5.34
CA ALA A 585 -27.05 3.50 5.38
C ALA A 585 -25.79 3.83 4.59
N ILE A 586 -24.65 3.98 5.25
CA ILE A 586 -23.35 4.21 4.60
C ILE A 586 -22.42 3.14 5.12
N ASN A 587 -21.73 2.41 4.25
CA ASN A 587 -20.79 1.34 4.60
C ASN A 587 -21.34 0.30 5.61
N LYS A 588 -22.60 -0.13 5.46
CA LYS A 588 -23.29 -1.05 6.40
C LYS A 588 -23.37 -0.51 7.84
N ARG A 589 -23.30 0.81 8.00
CA ARG A 589 -23.41 1.53 9.27
C ARG A 589 -24.60 2.49 9.17
N THR A 590 -25.27 2.70 10.29
CA THR A 590 -26.40 3.62 10.37
C THR A 590 -25.88 5.00 10.73
N TYR A 591 -26.10 5.94 9.82
CA TYR A 591 -25.74 7.33 9.97
C TYR A 591 -26.95 8.15 10.35
N VAL A 592 -26.73 9.06 11.29
CA VAL A 592 -27.74 9.99 11.77
C VAL A 592 -27.15 11.39 11.84
N PRO A 593 -27.95 12.44 11.63
CA PRO A 593 -27.46 13.81 11.76
C PRO A 593 -26.92 14.11 13.16
N ALA A 594 -25.82 14.86 13.20
CA ALA A 594 -25.19 15.29 14.45
C ALA A 594 -26.19 16.04 15.35
N ASP A 595 -26.96 16.98 14.80
CA ASP A 595 -27.94 17.77 15.57
C ASP A 595 -29.01 16.90 16.24
N PHE A 596 -29.48 15.86 15.54
CA PHE A 596 -30.42 14.90 16.12
C PHE A 596 -29.83 14.19 17.34
N LEU A 597 -28.55 13.80 17.28
CA LEU A 597 -27.85 13.21 18.41
C LEU A 597 -27.63 14.21 19.55
N GLN A 598 -27.24 15.46 19.23
CA GLN A 598 -27.06 16.53 20.21
C GLN A 598 -28.34 16.77 21.03
N ASP A 599 -29.48 16.82 20.35
CA ASP A 599 -30.79 17.07 20.96
C ASP A 599 -31.30 15.86 21.74
N THR A 600 -31.12 14.65 21.20
CA THR A 600 -31.72 13.44 21.78
C THR A 600 -30.91 12.88 22.94
N LEU A 601 -29.57 12.93 22.87
CA LEU A 601 -28.67 12.33 23.85
C LEU A 601 -28.11 13.35 24.85
N ASN A 602 -28.47 14.63 24.73
CA ASN A 602 -27.94 15.72 25.55
C ASN A 602 -26.40 15.77 25.54
N ILE A 603 -25.83 15.82 24.34
CA ILE A 603 -24.39 15.89 24.08
C ILE A 603 -24.04 17.14 23.26
N ASN A 604 -22.77 17.54 23.30
CA ASN A 604 -22.17 18.52 22.40
C ASN A 604 -21.39 17.79 21.32
N ILE A 605 -21.51 18.25 20.08
CA ILE A 605 -20.76 17.75 18.94
C ILE A 605 -20.12 18.94 18.24
N GLU A 606 -18.80 18.92 18.14
CA GLU A 606 -18.01 19.99 17.53
C GLU A 606 -17.20 19.42 16.37
N TRP A 607 -17.15 20.18 15.27
CA TRP A 607 -16.26 19.93 14.14
C TRP A 607 -15.11 20.91 14.20
N ASP A 608 -13.89 20.41 14.15
CA ASP A 608 -12.71 21.23 13.94
C ASP A 608 -12.18 20.99 12.52
N GLU A 609 -12.35 22.00 11.67
CA GLU A 609 -11.92 21.97 10.26
C GLU A 609 -10.41 21.74 10.13
N ASN A 610 -9.58 22.31 11.01
CA ASN A 610 -8.13 22.25 10.90
C ASN A 610 -7.58 20.86 11.27
N THR A 611 -8.18 20.22 12.27
CA THR A 611 -7.72 18.91 12.76
C THR A 611 -8.52 17.76 12.18
N ARG A 612 -9.59 18.06 11.44
CA ARG A 612 -10.57 17.12 10.91
C ARG A 612 -11.13 16.18 11.98
N ALA A 613 -11.32 16.71 13.18
CA ALA A 613 -11.83 15.97 14.33
C ALA A 613 -13.30 16.31 14.57
N VAL A 614 -14.13 15.26 14.68
CA VAL A 614 -15.45 15.36 15.29
C VAL A 614 -15.32 15.01 16.77
N THR A 615 -15.51 16.00 17.63
CA THR A 615 -15.45 15.83 19.08
C THR A 615 -16.86 15.74 19.65
N VAL A 616 -17.14 14.64 20.34
CA VAL A 616 -18.39 14.40 21.04
C VAL A 616 -18.14 14.42 22.55
N THR A 617 -18.86 15.27 23.28
CA THR A 617 -18.75 15.39 24.75
C THR A 617 -20.12 15.44 25.42
N ASN A 618 -20.20 15.00 26.68
CA ASN A 618 -21.43 15.12 27.47
C ASN A 618 -21.72 16.58 27.83
N LYS A 619 -22.97 17.05 27.70
CA LYS A 619 -23.38 18.34 28.25
C LYS A 619 -23.42 18.25 29.78
N GLY A 620 -22.39 18.75 30.46
CA GLY A 620 -22.35 18.86 31.93
C GLY A 620 -21.05 18.44 32.64
N ASN A 621 -19.98 18.14 31.91
CA ASN A 621 -18.62 18.01 32.45
C ASN A 621 -17.69 19.06 31.84
#